data_AF-A0A3N6FUE3-F1
#
_entry.id   AF-A0A3N6FUE3-F1
#
_cell.length_a   1.000
_cell.length_b   1.000
_cell.length_c   1.000
_cell.angle_alpha   90.00
_cell.angle_beta   90.00
_cell.angle_gamma   90.00
#
_symmetry.space_group_name_H-M   'P 1'
#
loop_
_entity.id
_entity.type
_entity.pdbx_description
1 polymer ?
#
loop_
_entity_poly.entity_id
_entity_poly.type
_entity_poly.pdbx_seq_one_letter_code
_entity_poly.pdbx_strand_id
1 'polypeptide(L)'
;MSTAGDTGRDRTKAHGSKGYDVAVRAVRGAVQLDRDEAGHMDERVGELLTAVLERNSLAADDLISIWFTATPDLHSDFPAAAARSLGIVDVPLICAQELDVAGAMPGAVRLLAHVETRLPRAEIQHVYLGATAALRKDIAQ
;
A
#
# COMPACT_ATOMS: atom_id res chain seq x y z
N MET A 1 -15.20 -0.99 -63.36
CA MET A 1 -14.61 0.28 -62.89
C MET A 1 -14.95 0.36 -61.39
N SER A 2 -14.09 -0.19 -60.52
CA SER A 2 -12.90 0.46 -59.92
C SER A 2 -13.33 1.62 -59.00
N THR A 3 -13.02 1.71 -57.72
CA THR A 3 -12.09 0.99 -56.81
C THR A 3 -12.45 1.38 -55.37
N ALA A 4 -12.03 0.54 -54.42
CA ALA A 4 -12.05 0.77 -52.98
C ALA A 4 -11.33 2.06 -52.53
N GLY A 5 -11.60 2.49 -51.30
CA GLY A 5 -10.84 3.51 -50.60
C GLY A 5 -11.34 3.77 -49.18
N ASP A 6 -11.12 2.77 -48.32
CA ASP A 6 -10.95 2.96 -46.87
C ASP A 6 -9.91 4.06 -46.62
N THR A 7 -10.32 5.20 -46.06
CA THR A 7 -9.42 6.22 -45.53
C THR A 7 -9.35 6.09 -44.02
N GLY A 8 -8.49 5.17 -43.59
CA GLY A 8 -7.88 5.22 -42.29
C GLY A 8 -7.00 6.45 -42.09
N ARG A 9 -6.60 6.60 -40.82
CA ARG A 9 -5.52 7.45 -40.31
C ARG A 9 -5.83 8.96 -40.34
N ASP A 10 -5.50 9.75 -39.33
CA ASP A 10 -4.52 9.57 -38.28
C ASP A 10 -4.79 10.64 -37.23
N ARG A 11 -5.09 10.27 -35.98
CA ARG A 11 -5.02 11.20 -34.84
C ARG A 11 -3.79 10.89 -33.99
N THR A 12 -2.67 10.60 -34.63
CA THR A 12 -1.36 10.75 -34.01
C THR A 12 -0.97 12.23 -34.04
N LYS A 13 -1.47 13.00 -33.08
CA LYS A 13 -0.68 14.13 -32.58
C LYS A 13 0.09 13.64 -31.37
N ALA A 14 1.25 13.09 -31.68
CA ALA A 14 2.32 12.85 -30.74
C ALA A 14 2.62 14.16 -29.99
N HIS A 15 2.15 14.26 -28.75
CA HIS A 15 2.81 15.12 -27.77
C HIS A 15 4.03 14.34 -27.30
N GLY A 16 5.19 14.68 -27.85
CA GLY A 16 6.45 14.28 -27.25
C GLY A 16 6.55 14.94 -25.87
N SER A 17 6.38 14.16 -24.81
CA SER A 17 6.93 14.52 -23.50
C SER A 17 8.17 13.67 -23.26
N LYS A 18 9.26 14.34 -22.89
CA LYS A 18 10.44 13.69 -22.34
C LYS A 18 10.34 13.94 -20.82
N GLY A 19 10.15 12.89 -20.01
CA GLY A 19 10.07 12.90 -18.53
C GLY A 19 8.62 12.79 -18.00
N TYR A 20 8.23 11.94 -17.04
CA TYR A 20 8.89 10.95 -16.18
C TYR A 20 7.99 9.71 -16.14
N ASP A 21 8.55 8.50 -16.28
CA ASP A 21 7.79 7.23 -16.23
C ASP A 21 7.43 6.81 -14.79
N VAL A 22 7.37 7.77 -13.87
CA VAL A 22 7.19 7.58 -12.43
C VAL A 22 5.99 8.41 -12.00
N ALA A 23 5.09 7.78 -11.24
CA ALA A 23 3.89 8.45 -10.74
C ALA A 23 3.61 8.04 -9.29
N VAL A 24 2.89 8.90 -8.57
CA VAL A 24 2.46 8.60 -7.20
C VAL A 24 1.39 7.50 -7.22
N ARG A 25 1.58 6.49 -6.37
CA ARG A 25 0.63 5.41 -6.11
C ARG A 25 0.44 5.26 -4.62
N ALA A 26 -0.65 4.58 -4.25
CA ALA A 26 -0.91 4.22 -2.87
C ALA A 26 -1.01 2.71 -2.75
N VAL A 27 -0.32 2.14 -1.77
CA VAL A 27 -0.34 0.70 -1.47
C VAL A 27 -1.02 0.51 -0.12
N ARG A 28 -2.10 -0.27 -0.12
CA ARG A 28 -2.79 -0.72 1.09
C ARG A 28 -2.10 -1.95 1.67
N GLY A 29 -2.00 -2.00 2.98
CA GLY A 29 -1.55 -3.15 3.74
C GLY A 29 -2.45 -3.41 4.96
N ALA A 30 -2.59 -4.66 5.38
CA ALA A 30 -3.18 -5.03 6.66
C ALA A 30 -2.56 -6.29 7.27
N VAL A 31 -2.44 -6.31 8.59
CA VAL A 31 -2.04 -7.45 9.40
C VAL A 31 -2.86 -7.47 10.69
N GLN A 32 -3.03 -8.65 11.28
CA GLN A 32 -3.69 -8.83 12.56
C GLN A 32 -2.67 -9.25 13.61
N LEU A 33 -2.80 -8.65 14.80
CA LEU A 33 -2.11 -9.06 16.01
C LEU A 33 -3.02 -9.99 16.80
N ASP A 34 -2.44 -11.10 17.27
CA ASP A 34 -3.12 -12.08 18.13
C ASP A 34 -3.01 -11.71 19.62
N ARG A 35 -2.09 -10.78 19.94
CA ARG A 35 -1.81 -10.27 21.29
C ARG A 35 -1.30 -8.83 21.21
N ASP A 36 -1.75 -7.99 22.15
CA ASP A 36 -1.31 -6.58 22.26
C ASP A 36 0.00 -6.50 23.06
N GLU A 37 1.10 -6.84 22.40
CA GLU A 37 2.45 -6.79 22.96
C GLU A 37 3.38 -6.07 21.98
N ALA A 38 4.25 -5.19 22.48
CA ALA A 38 5.14 -4.37 21.65
C ALA A 38 6.02 -5.21 20.70
N GLY A 39 6.56 -6.33 21.20
CA GLY A 39 7.35 -7.25 20.35
C GLY A 39 6.51 -7.92 19.26
N HIS A 40 5.24 -8.24 19.53
CA HIS A 40 4.34 -8.81 18.51
C HIS A 40 3.90 -7.74 17.49
N MET A 41 3.71 -6.50 17.94
CA MET A 41 3.48 -5.35 17.06
C MET A 41 4.64 -5.15 16.09
N ASP A 42 5.88 -5.11 16.60
CA ASP A 42 7.09 -4.97 15.79
C ASP A 42 7.21 -6.10 14.75
N GLU A 43 7.04 -7.36 15.19
CA GLU A 43 7.10 -8.54 14.32
C GLU A 43 6.05 -8.48 13.20
N ARG A 44 4.77 -8.29 13.55
CA ARG A 44 3.66 -8.34 12.59
C ARG A 44 3.67 -7.16 11.62
N VAL A 45 3.96 -5.95 12.11
CA VAL A 45 4.02 -4.76 11.25
C VAL A 45 5.27 -4.79 10.38
N GLY A 46 6.40 -5.31 10.89
CA GLY A 46 7.61 -5.55 10.11
C GLY A 46 7.38 -6.56 8.97
N GLU A 47 6.69 -7.67 9.24
CA GLU A 47 6.27 -8.65 8.22
C GLU A 47 5.41 -7.99 7.12
N LEU A 48 4.45 -7.16 7.53
CA LEU A 48 3.58 -6.42 6.60
C LEU A 48 4.36 -5.46 5.70
N LEU A 49 5.23 -4.64 6.28
CA LEU A 49 6.04 -3.66 5.54
C LEU A 49 6.98 -4.37 4.55
N THR A 50 7.65 -5.43 4.99
CA THR A 50 8.53 -6.25 4.13
C THR A 50 7.76 -6.79 2.93
N ALA A 51 6.60 -7.41 3.17
CA ALA A 51 5.77 -7.96 2.09
C ALA A 51 5.23 -6.87 1.14
N VAL A 52 4.90 -5.67 1.64
CA VAL A 52 4.47 -4.53 0.82
C VAL A 52 5.59 -4.08 -0.12
N LEU A 53 6.80 -3.91 0.40
CA LEU A 53 7.96 -3.50 -0.39
C LEU A 53 8.32 -4.56 -1.44
N GLU A 54 8.47 -5.82 -1.03
CA GLU A 54 8.86 -6.92 -1.92
C GLU A 54 7.87 -7.13 -3.07
N ARG A 55 6.57 -7.21 -2.78
CA ARG A 55 5.54 -7.51 -3.79
C ARG A 55 5.33 -6.39 -4.80
N ASN A 56 5.75 -5.17 -4.48
CA ASN A 56 5.69 -4.01 -5.37
C ASN A 56 7.07 -3.62 -5.91
N SER A 57 8.12 -4.39 -5.59
CA SER A 57 9.51 -4.09 -5.97
C SER A 57 9.94 -2.67 -5.59
N LEU A 58 9.62 -2.25 -4.36
CA LEU A 58 9.91 -0.93 -3.83
C LEU A 58 11.09 -0.97 -2.85
N ALA A 59 11.90 0.07 -2.86
CA ALA A 59 12.89 0.39 -1.84
C ALA A 59 12.36 1.47 -0.88
N ALA A 60 13.09 1.74 0.21
CA ALA A 60 12.75 2.82 1.13
C ALA A 60 12.71 4.19 0.42
N ASP A 61 13.63 4.43 -0.53
CA ASP A 61 13.71 5.66 -1.32
C ASP A 61 12.46 5.91 -2.20
N ASP A 62 11.67 4.87 -2.50
CA ASP A 62 10.44 5.01 -3.26
C ASP A 62 9.25 5.45 -2.37
N LEU A 63 9.40 5.45 -1.05
CA LEU A 63 8.35 5.81 -0.10
C LEU A 63 8.29 7.32 0.11
N ILE A 64 7.11 7.91 -0.13
CA ILE A 64 6.83 9.31 0.21
C ILE A 64 6.38 9.44 1.65
N SER A 65 5.48 8.55 2.10
CA SER A 65 4.93 8.54 3.46
C SER A 65 4.20 7.24 3.76
N ILE A 66 3.99 6.93 5.04
CA ILE A 66 3.11 5.83 5.45
C ILE A 66 2.15 6.31 6.54
N TRP A 67 0.85 6.09 6.29
CA TRP A 67 -0.19 6.28 7.28
C TRP A 67 -0.55 4.92 7.88
N PHE A 68 -0.46 4.78 9.19
CA PHE A 68 -0.88 3.59 9.92
C PHE A 68 -2.21 3.85 10.64
N THR A 69 -3.10 2.86 10.64
CA THR A 69 -4.24 2.82 11.57
C THR A 69 -4.18 1.55 12.40
N ALA A 70 -4.57 1.63 13.67
CA ALA A 70 -4.70 0.48 14.56
C ALA A 70 -6.09 0.47 15.20
N THR A 71 -6.69 -0.70 15.37
CA THR A 71 -7.97 -0.81 16.06
C THR A 71 -7.86 -0.37 17.52
N PRO A 72 -8.96 0.10 18.14
CA PRO A 72 -8.93 0.72 19.47
C PRO A 72 -8.49 -0.20 20.60
N ASP A 73 -8.41 -1.52 20.35
CA ASP A 73 -8.01 -2.56 21.30
C ASP A 73 -6.49 -2.82 21.34
N LEU A 74 -5.69 -2.07 20.55
CA LEU A 74 -4.23 -2.13 20.58
C LEU A 74 -3.62 -0.90 21.27
N HIS A 75 -2.79 -1.12 22.28
CA HIS A 75 -2.21 -0.10 23.14
C HIS A 75 -0.71 -0.28 23.41
N SER A 76 -0.13 -1.42 23.04
CA SER A 76 1.20 -1.82 23.46
C SER A 76 2.34 -1.03 22.83
N ASP A 77 2.19 -0.54 21.59
CA ASP A 77 3.18 0.29 20.91
C ASP A 77 2.61 0.99 19.67
N PHE A 78 3.38 1.90 19.06
CA PHE A 78 3.09 2.52 17.78
C PHE A 78 3.53 1.62 16.61
N PRO A 79 2.67 1.33 15.62
CA PRO A 79 3.05 0.57 14.42
C PRO A 79 4.25 1.15 13.66
N ALA A 80 4.41 2.48 13.67
CA ALA A 80 5.50 3.16 13.00
C ALA A 80 6.89 2.82 13.56
N ALA A 81 6.99 2.28 14.80
CA ALA A 81 8.25 1.84 15.38
C ALA A 81 8.89 0.71 14.55
N ALA A 82 8.09 -0.22 14.04
CA ALA A 82 8.54 -1.36 13.25
C ALA A 82 9.25 -0.96 11.94
N ALA A 83 8.87 0.19 11.36
CA ALA A 83 9.51 0.70 10.15
C ALA A 83 10.98 1.04 10.38
N ARG A 84 11.36 1.46 11.60
CA ARG A 84 12.73 1.86 11.92
C ARG A 84 13.69 0.67 11.89
N SER A 85 13.23 -0.49 12.35
CA SER A 85 13.97 -1.76 12.29
C SER A 85 14.28 -2.21 10.86
N LEU A 86 13.51 -1.73 9.88
CA LEU A 86 13.70 -1.99 8.44
C LEU A 86 14.54 -0.92 7.71
N GLY A 87 15.14 0.02 8.45
CA GLY A 87 15.95 1.09 7.86
C GLY A 87 15.14 2.25 7.27
N ILE A 88 13.81 2.28 7.47
CA ILE A 88 12.95 3.39 7.05
C ILE A 88 13.08 4.52 8.09
N VAL A 89 14.14 5.32 7.98
CA VAL A 89 14.53 6.31 9.01
C VAL A 89 14.12 7.75 8.67
N ASP A 90 14.02 8.08 7.39
CA ASP A 90 13.79 9.44 6.86
C ASP A 90 12.40 9.62 6.25
N VAL A 91 11.65 8.54 6.04
CA VAL A 91 10.27 8.59 5.55
C VAL A 91 9.32 9.13 6.64
N PRO A 92 8.46 10.12 6.33
CA PRO A 92 7.40 10.58 7.23
C PRO A 92 6.38 9.47 7.53
N LEU A 93 6.19 9.18 8.81
CA LEU A 93 5.24 8.18 9.31
C LEU A 93 4.25 8.85 10.27
N ILE A 94 2.98 8.46 10.22
CA ILE A 94 1.99 8.90 11.20
C ILE A 94 1.02 7.76 11.53
N CYS A 95 0.64 7.67 12.80
CA CYS A 95 -0.34 6.70 13.29
C CYS A 95 -1.64 7.41 13.66
N ALA A 96 -2.76 6.73 13.43
CA ALA A 96 -4.07 7.13 13.91
C ALA A 96 -4.81 5.91 14.48
N GLN A 97 -5.81 6.15 15.30
CA GLN A 97 -6.75 5.10 15.69
C GLN A 97 -7.73 4.85 14.53
N GLU A 98 -8.02 3.58 14.25
CA GLU A 98 -9.08 3.19 13.33
C GLU A 98 -10.46 3.42 13.94
N LEU A 99 -11.47 3.53 13.08
CA LEU A 99 -12.87 3.55 13.50
C LEU A 99 -13.23 2.32 14.35
N ASP A 100 -13.96 2.55 15.43
CA ASP A 100 -14.52 1.51 16.30
C ASP A 100 -15.87 1.03 15.77
N VAL A 101 -15.83 0.19 14.73
CA VAL A 101 -17.04 -0.36 14.09
C VAL A 101 -17.43 -1.67 14.75
N ALA A 102 -18.67 -1.78 15.23
CA ALA A 102 -19.18 -2.99 15.85
C ALA A 102 -19.06 -4.21 14.91
N GLY A 103 -18.43 -5.28 15.41
CA GLY A 103 -18.18 -6.51 14.65
C GLY A 103 -16.99 -6.44 13.67
N ALA A 104 -16.24 -5.34 13.66
CA ALA A 104 -14.99 -5.26 12.91
C ALA A 104 -13.92 -6.21 13.47
N MET A 105 -12.93 -6.51 12.64
CA MET A 105 -11.80 -7.36 13.00
C MET A 105 -10.98 -6.71 14.14
N PRO A 106 -10.84 -7.38 15.31
CA PRO A 106 -10.02 -6.89 16.41
C PRO A 106 -8.52 -7.04 16.12
N GLY A 107 -7.70 -6.29 16.84
CA GLY A 107 -6.24 -6.36 16.74
C GLY A 107 -5.68 -6.05 15.35
N ALA A 108 -6.39 -5.27 14.52
CA ALA A 108 -5.98 -5.03 13.14
C ALA A 108 -5.14 -3.75 13.03
N VAL A 109 -3.96 -3.90 12.42
CA VAL A 109 -3.13 -2.77 11.96
C VAL A 109 -3.23 -2.69 10.44
N ARG A 110 -3.47 -1.48 9.93
CA ARG A 110 -3.55 -1.19 8.49
C ARG A 110 -2.53 -0.12 8.14
N LEU A 111 -2.11 -0.12 6.88
CA LEU A 111 -1.30 0.95 6.31
C LEU A 111 -1.84 1.45 4.97
N LEU A 112 -1.52 2.70 4.68
CA LEU A 112 -1.59 3.33 3.38
C LEU A 112 -0.23 3.99 3.10
N ALA A 113 0.60 3.34 2.29
CA ALA A 113 1.88 3.88 1.86
C ALA A 113 1.70 4.67 0.56
N HIS A 114 2.16 5.92 0.52
CA HIS A 114 2.29 6.69 -0.71
C HIS A 114 3.69 6.47 -1.27
N VAL A 115 3.77 6.13 -2.56
CA VAL A 115 5.01 5.70 -3.20
C VAL A 115 5.17 6.33 -4.57
N GLU A 116 6.41 6.57 -4.99
CA GLU A 116 6.75 6.87 -6.38
C GLU A 116 7.10 5.57 -7.10
N THR A 117 6.39 5.24 -8.18
CA THR A 117 6.66 4.00 -8.92
C THR A 117 6.25 4.11 -10.38
N ARG A 118 6.84 3.25 -11.21
CA ARG A 118 6.45 3.05 -12.61
C ARG A 118 5.24 2.13 -12.77
N LEU A 119 4.89 1.39 -11.72
CA LEU A 119 3.78 0.45 -11.78
C LEU A 119 2.46 1.18 -12.11
N PRO A 120 1.71 0.72 -13.12
CA PRO A 120 0.36 1.23 -13.33
C PRO A 120 -0.50 0.84 -12.14
N ARG A 121 -1.56 1.62 -11.87
CA ARG A 121 -2.43 1.42 -10.70
C ARG A 121 -2.98 -0.02 -10.62
N ALA A 122 -3.28 -0.63 -11.77
CA ALA A 122 -3.82 -1.98 -11.85
C ALA A 122 -2.82 -3.09 -11.44
N GLU A 123 -1.52 -2.80 -11.43
CA GLU A 123 -0.47 -3.76 -11.07
C GLU A 123 -0.02 -3.64 -9.61
N ILE A 124 -0.45 -2.59 -8.91
CA ILE A 124 -0.15 -2.41 -7.48
C ILE A 124 -0.70 -3.59 -6.68
N GLN A 125 0.18 -4.25 -5.94
CA GLN A 125 -0.12 -5.39 -5.10
C GLN A 125 -0.41 -4.90 -3.67
N HIS A 126 -1.68 -4.81 -3.32
CA HIS A 126 -2.09 -4.61 -1.94
C HIS A 126 -1.87 -5.88 -1.10
N VAL A 127 -1.44 -5.71 0.15
CA VAL A 127 -1.00 -6.82 0.99
C VAL A 127 -1.93 -7.02 2.18
N TYR A 128 -2.47 -8.23 2.32
CA TYR A 128 -3.32 -8.60 3.43
C TYR A 128 -2.81 -9.94 3.96
N LEU A 129 -2.27 -9.95 5.18
CA LEU A 129 -1.64 -11.11 5.80
C LEU A 129 -2.58 -11.82 6.78
N GLY A 130 -2.48 -13.14 6.84
CA GLY A 130 -3.28 -13.97 7.74
C GLY A 130 -4.79 -13.74 7.58
N ALA A 131 -5.48 -13.53 8.70
CA ALA A 131 -6.94 -13.33 8.73
C ALA A 131 -7.38 -12.05 8.01
N THR A 132 -6.51 -11.04 7.88
CA THR A 132 -6.86 -9.78 7.19
C THR A 132 -7.12 -9.96 5.70
N ALA A 133 -6.80 -11.12 5.11
CA ALA A 133 -7.22 -11.47 3.75
C ALA A 133 -8.74 -11.34 3.53
N ALA A 134 -9.55 -11.48 4.60
CA ALA A 134 -10.98 -11.22 4.56
C ALA A 134 -11.30 -9.75 4.18
N LEU A 135 -10.51 -8.78 4.66
CA LEU A 135 -10.70 -7.33 4.40
C LEU A 135 -10.49 -6.96 2.93
N ARG A 136 -9.77 -7.78 2.15
CA ARG A 136 -9.60 -7.55 0.71
C ARG A 136 -10.91 -7.77 -0.05
N LYS A 137 -11.78 -8.67 0.43
CA LYS A 137 -13.04 -8.99 -0.24
C LYS A 137 -14.01 -7.80 -0.21
N ASP A 138 -13.90 -6.94 0.79
CA ASP A 138 -14.70 -5.70 0.91
C ASP A 138 -14.39 -4.68 -0.19
N ILE A 139 -13.24 -4.79 -0.87
CA ILE A 139 -12.82 -3.91 -1.99
C ILE A 139 -13.19 -4.52 -3.36
N ALA A 140 -13.46 -5.82 -3.41
CA ALA A 140 -13.85 -6.53 -4.63
C ALA A 140 -15.37 -6.47 -4.92
N GLN A 141 -16.13 -5.68 -4.14
CA GLN A 141 -17.55 -5.39 -4.37
C GLN A 141 -17.76 -4.05 -5.05
#